data_AF-A0A432RRD6-F1
#
_entry.id   AF-A0A432RRD6-F1
#
_cell.length_a   1.000
_cell.length_b   1.000
_cell.length_c   1.000
_cell.angle_alpha   90.00
_cell.angle_beta   90.00
_cell.angle_gamma   90.00
#
_symmetry.space_group_name_H-M   'P 1'
#
loop_
_entity.id
_entity.type
_entity.pdbx_description
1 polymer ?
#
loop_
_entity_poly.entity_id
_entity_poly.type
_entity_poly.pdbx_seq_one_letter_code
_entity_poly.pdbx_strand_id
1 'polypeptide(L)' 'MGGGFYDRTFENKAERTHLIGLAHDCQEVDNLPIESWDVPLSGMLTPSRYIKCE' A
#
# COMPACT_ATOMS: atom_id res chain seq x y z
N MET A 1 -9.87 8.26 4.84
CA MET A 1 -9.26 7.94 6.16
C MET A 1 -7.81 8.42 6.09
N GLY A 2 -7.46 9.56 6.71
CA GLY A 2 -6.14 10.21 6.52
C GLY A 2 -5.36 10.45 7.83
N GLY A 3 -5.61 9.65 8.87
CA GLY A 3 -5.02 9.86 10.20
C GLY A 3 -3.57 9.37 10.36
N GLY A 4 -2.91 8.94 9.28
CA GLY A 4 -1.52 8.45 9.31
C GLY A 4 -1.28 7.27 10.24
N PHE A 5 -2.29 6.44 10.49
CA PHE A 5 -2.17 5.30 11.41
C PHE A 5 -1.27 4.21 10.81
N TYR A 6 -1.44 3.90 9.53
CA TYR A 6 -0.66 2.85 8.87
C TYR A 6 0.78 3.29 8.60
N ASP A 7 1.01 4.55 8.27
CA ASP A 7 2.36 5.11 8.12
C ASP A 7 3.17 4.94 9.41
N ARG A 8 2.60 5.37 10.55
CA ARG A 8 3.22 5.21 11.87
C ARG A 8 3.36 3.75 12.31
N THR A 9 2.40 2.90 11.94
CA THR A 9 2.44 1.47 12.32
C THR A 9 3.52 0.72 11.57
N PHE A 10 3.80 1.11 10.32
CA PHE A 10 4.69 0.37 9.43
C PHE A 10 6.02 1.07 9.11
N GLU A 11 6.25 2.27 9.63
CA GLU A 11 7.51 3.04 9.48
C GLU A 11 8.76 2.19 9.75
N ASN A 12 8.70 1.34 10.79
CA ASN A 12 9.82 0.47 11.19
C ASN A 12 9.52 -1.02 10.98
N LYS A 13 8.76 -1.37 9.94
CA LYS A 13 8.46 -2.78 9.63
C LYS A 13 9.74 -3.58 9.43
N ALA A 14 9.74 -4.85 9.86
CA ALA A 14 10.87 -5.74 9.58
C ALA A 14 11.04 -5.94 8.06
N GLU A 15 12.28 -6.06 7.60
CA GLU A 15 12.58 -6.22 6.16
C GLU A 15 11.85 -7.41 5.53
N ARG A 16 11.62 -8.48 6.31
CA ARG A 16 10.93 -9.69 5.86
C ARG A 16 9.41 -9.61 5.91
N THR A 17 8.84 -8.48 6.34
CA THR A 17 7.39 -8.29 6.40
C THR A 17 6.87 -7.78 5.06
N HIS A 18 6.05 -8.61 4.40
CA HIS A 18 5.31 -8.23 3.21
C HIS A 18 4.00 -7.53 3.59
N LEU A 19 3.81 -6.31 3.08
CA LEU A 19 2.56 -5.58 3.22
C LEU A 19 1.76 -5.73 1.92
N ILE A 20 0.59 -6.34 2.01
CA ILE A 20 -0.30 -6.54 0.87
C ILE A 20 -1.57 -5.72 1.09
N GLY A 21 -1.83 -4.78 0.19
CA GLY A 21 -3.07 -4.01 0.19
C GLY A 21 -4.21 -4.83 -0.40
N LEU A 22 -5.42 -4.65 0.13
CA LEU A 22 -6.65 -5.20 -0.43
C LEU A 22 -7.49 -4.06 -0.97
N ALA A 23 -7.86 -4.13 -2.24
CA ALA A 23 -8.65 -3.11 -2.90
C ALA A 23 -9.55 -3.71 -3.97
N HIS A 24 -10.65 -3.04 -4.29
CA HIS A 24 -11.42 -3.34 -5.48
C HIS A 24 -10.75 -2.77 -6.73
N ASP A 25 -11.05 -3.34 -7.90
CA ASP A 25 -10.49 -2.89 -9.17
C ASP A 25 -10.81 -1.41 -9.48
N CYS A 26 -11.94 -0.90 -8.99
CA CYS A 26 -12.32 0.50 -9.18
C CYS A 26 -11.55 1.52 -8.32
N GLN A 27 -10.70 1.05 -7.39
CA GLN A 27 -9.87 1.90 -6.55
C GLN A 27 -8.49 2.17 -7.16
N GLU A 28 -8.17 1.51 -8.28
CA GLU A 28 -6.95 1.78 -9.02
C GLU A 28 -7.08 3.08 -9.82
N VAL A 29 -6.07 3.92 -9.68
CA VAL A 29 -5.98 5.23 -10.32
C VAL A 29 -4.61 5.37 -10.96
N ASP A 30 -4.51 6.17 -12.03
CA ASP A 30 -3.25 6.36 -12.75
C ASP A 30 -2.15 6.97 -11.87
N ASN A 31 -2.54 7.88 -10.97
CA ASN A 31 -1.61 8.58 -10.08
C ASN A 31 -2.29 8.87 -8.73
N LEU A 32 -1.50 8.73 -7.66
CA LEU A 32 -1.85 9.15 -6.30
C LEU A 32 -0.75 10.11 -5.82
N PRO A 33 -1.06 11.18 -5.07
CA PRO A 33 -0.03 11.96 -4.40
C PRO A 33 0.77 11.05 -3.46
N ILE A 34 2.09 11.11 -3.58
CA ILE A 34 3.02 10.40 -2.70
C ILE A 34 3.62 11.42 -1.75
N GLU A 35 3.51 11.15 -0.46
CA GLU A 35 4.08 11.95 0.61
C GLU A 35 5.33 11.26 1.17
N SER A 36 6.25 12.03 1.76
CA SER A 36 7.53 11.49 2.24
C SER A 36 7.40 10.47 3.38
N TRP A 37 6.24 10.44 4.04
CA TRP A 37 5.94 9.52 5.14
C TRP A 37 5.16 8.27 4.70
N ASP A 38 4.82 8.14 3.41
CA ASP A 38 4.11 6.98 2.91
C ASP A 38 5.00 5.73 2.97
N VAL A 39 4.42 4.61 3.40
CA VAL A 39 5.12 3.32 3.48
C VAL A 39 4.79 2.45 2.26
N PRO A 40 5.78 1.99 1.47
CA PRO A 40 5.52 1.20 0.28
C PRO A 40 4.99 -0.19 0.62
N LEU A 41 3.96 -0.61 -0.13
CA LEU A 41 3.43 -1.97 -0.11
C LEU A 41 4.31 -2.90 -0.96
N SER A 42 4.31 -4.19 -0.65
CA SER A 42 4.92 -5.22 -1.50
C SER A 42 4.04 -5.60 -2.69
N GLY A 43 2.74 -5.31 -2.60
CA GLY A 43 1.77 -5.53 -3.67
C GLY A 43 0.35 -5.22 -3.23
N MET A 44 -0.56 -5.30 -4.19
CA MET A 44 -1.99 -5.10 -4.03
C MET A 44 -2.75 -6.30 -4.60
N LEU A 45 -3.70 -6.83 -3.85
CA LEU A 45 -4.61 -7.86 -4.34
C LEU A 45 -5.98 -7.25 -4.58
N THR A 46 -6.48 -7.44 -5.80
CA THR A 46 -7.83 -7.11 -6.20
C THR A 46 -8.63 -8.37 -6.52
N PRO A 47 -9.96 -8.29 -6.66
CA PRO A 47 -10.76 -9.44 -7.09
C PRO A 47 -10.30 -10.04 -8.43
N SER A 48 -9.75 -9.21 -9.33
CA SER A 48 -9.32 -9.66 -10.66
C SER A 48 -7.86 -10.09 -10.75
N ARG A 49 -6.95 -9.51 -9.94
CA ARG A 49 -5.50 -9.75 -10.09
C ARG A 49 -4.66 -9.41 -8.85
N TYR A 50 -3.42 -9.87 -8.89
CA TYR A 50 -2.35 -9.43 -8.00
C TYR A 50 -1.44 -8.44 -8.74
N ILE A 51 -1.24 -7.26 -8.16
CA ILE A 51 -0.38 -6.18 -8.67
C ILE A 51 0.86 -6.14 -7.80
N LYS A 52 2.04 -6.32 -8.39
CA LYS A 52 3.31 -6.21 -7.67
C LYS A 52 3.73 -4.74 -7.62
N CYS A 53 4.04 -4.24 -6.43
CA CYS A 53 4.65 -2.93 -6.25
C CYS A 53 6.17 -3.15 -6.14
N GLU A 54 6.93 -2.56 -7.05
CA GLU A 54 8.40 -2.61 -7.07
C GLU A 54 9.00 -1.30 -6.55
#